data_AF-A0A965UA01-F1
#
_entry.id   AF-A0A965UA01-F1
#
_cell.length_a   1.000
_cell.length_b   1.000
_cell.length_c   1.000
_cell.angle_alpha   90.00
_cell.angle_beta   90.00
_cell.angle_gamma   90.00
#
_symmetry.space_group_name_H-M   'P 1'
#
loop_
_entity.id
_entity.type
_entity.pdbx_description
1 polymer ?
#
loop_
_entity_poly.entity_id
_entity_poly.type
_entity_poly.pdbx_seq_one_letter_code
_entity_poly.pdbx_strand_id
1 'polypeptide(L)'
;MKLVTAFIQPYRLPAVKEALQKAKSAPRSHGERIYSQTGLLGARGEAAAGFPTAVKTHEALRSFRRSMPEESARILALLASMAELTDTNLLHRGGEDGLRFVQREARRLLTLPQSALMDSLGSFDAACISRGLSPGGSADMLALALFLDRAEDWMP
;
A
#
# COMPACT_ATOMS: atom_id res chain seq x y z
N MET A 1 -34.72 -22.13 13.90
CA MET A 1 -34.35 -21.55 15.22
C MET A 1 -33.35 -22.53 15.84
N LYS A 2 -32.04 -22.28 15.93
CA LYS A 2 -31.29 -21.05 16.26
C LYS A 2 -30.11 -20.84 15.30
N LEU A 3 -30.02 -19.61 14.77
CA LEU A 3 -28.78 -18.99 14.28
C LEU A 3 -27.89 -18.65 15.50
N VAL A 4 -26.61 -18.32 15.24
CA VAL A 4 -25.56 -17.88 16.19
C VAL A 4 -24.58 -19.00 16.62
N THR A 5 -23.81 -19.51 15.65
CA THR A 5 -22.45 -20.10 15.89
C THR A 5 -21.67 -20.27 14.57
N ALA A 6 -21.56 -19.23 13.74
CA ALA A 6 -20.76 -19.28 12.50
C ALA A 6 -19.76 -18.13 12.31
N PHE A 7 -19.66 -17.20 13.27
CA PHE A 7 -18.62 -16.17 13.27
C PHE A 7 -17.59 -16.52 14.34
N ILE A 8 -16.30 -16.43 14.00
CA ILE A 8 -15.13 -16.77 14.82
C ILE A 8 -14.67 -18.25 14.70
N GLN A 9 -14.25 -18.63 13.50
CA GLN A 9 -13.06 -19.46 13.32
C GLN A 9 -12.06 -18.62 12.51
N PRO A 10 -10.79 -18.50 12.93
CA PRO A 10 -9.79 -17.75 12.18
C PRO A 10 -9.70 -18.33 10.78
N TYR A 11 -9.85 -17.48 9.76
CA TYR A 11 -9.68 -17.85 8.35
C TYR A 11 -8.29 -18.46 8.13
N ARG A 12 -8.16 -19.78 8.33
CA ARG A 12 -7.09 -20.57 7.75
C ARG A 12 -7.39 -20.60 6.25
N LEU A 13 -6.45 -20.13 5.45
CA LEU A 13 -6.52 -20.06 3.99
C LEU A 13 -5.74 -21.23 3.31
N PRO A 14 -6.14 -22.52 3.43
CA PRO A 14 -5.57 -23.58 2.59
C PRO A 14 -5.70 -23.27 1.09
N ALA A 15 -6.84 -22.68 0.70
CA ALA A 15 -7.17 -22.39 -0.71
C ALA A 15 -6.22 -21.36 -1.35
N VAL A 16 -5.75 -20.36 -0.59
CA VAL A 16 -4.78 -19.37 -1.10
C VAL A 16 -3.41 -20.02 -1.27
N LYS A 17 -3.02 -20.89 -0.33
CA LYS A 17 -1.73 -21.59 -0.38
C LYS A 17 -1.64 -22.55 -1.57
N GLU A 18 -2.73 -23.26 -1.87
CA GLU A 18 -2.86 -24.13 -3.04
C GLU A 18 -2.91 -23.35 -4.36
N ALA A 19 -3.63 -22.23 -4.40
CA ALA A 19 -3.66 -21.35 -5.58
C ALA A 19 -2.28 -20.76 -5.90
N LEU A 20 -1.50 -20.38 -4.87
CA LEU A 20 -0.11 -19.91 -5.00
C LEU A 20 0.84 -21.02 -5.45
N GLN A 21 0.62 -22.28 -5.04
CA GLN A 21 1.42 -23.42 -5.48
C GLN A 21 1.14 -23.84 -6.93
N LYS A 22 -0.12 -23.73 -7.39
CA LYS A 22 -0.49 -24.02 -8.79
C LYS A 22 0.04 -23.00 -9.80
N ALA A 23 0.38 -21.78 -9.38
CA ALA A 23 0.98 -20.76 -10.24
C ALA A 23 2.45 -21.04 -10.67
N LYS A 24 3.04 -22.19 -10.28
CA LYS A 24 4.45 -22.57 -10.48
C LYS A 24 4.83 -23.04 -11.91
N SER A 25 4.31 -22.45 -12.97
CA SER A 25 4.83 -22.71 -14.34
C SER A 25 5.20 -21.40 -15.06
N ALA A 26 6.47 -21.03 -14.86
CA ALA A 26 7.16 -19.81 -15.31
C ALA A 26 6.62 -18.49 -14.72
N PRO A 27 7.46 -17.55 -14.25
CA PRO A 27 7.00 -16.27 -13.72
C PRO A 27 6.35 -15.44 -14.84
N ARG A 28 5.02 -15.36 -14.82
CA ARG A 28 4.19 -14.69 -15.84
C ARG A 28 3.94 -13.22 -15.51
N SER A 29 3.98 -12.86 -14.23
CA SER A 29 3.76 -11.49 -13.76
C SER A 29 5.05 -10.83 -13.22
N HIS A 30 5.09 -9.50 -13.24
CA HIS A 30 6.22 -8.72 -12.73
C HIS A 30 6.52 -9.02 -11.25
N GLY A 31 5.46 -9.20 -10.44
CA GLY A 31 5.58 -9.58 -9.03
C GLY A 31 6.19 -10.97 -8.79
N GLU A 32 5.97 -11.93 -9.71
CA GLU A 32 6.60 -13.25 -9.61
C GLU A 32 8.10 -13.23 -9.90
N ARG A 33 8.53 -12.37 -10.82
CA ARG A 33 9.96 -12.16 -11.11
C ARG A 33 10.66 -11.54 -9.89
N ILE A 34 10.08 -10.51 -9.29
CA ILE A 34 10.62 -9.89 -8.07
C ILE A 34 10.72 -10.89 -6.93
N TYR A 35 9.65 -11.65 -6.68
CA TYR A 35 9.65 -12.67 -5.65
C TYR A 35 10.77 -13.70 -5.88
N SER A 36 10.97 -14.14 -7.13
CA SER A 36 12.03 -15.11 -7.46
C SER A 36 13.44 -14.56 -7.25
N GLN A 37 13.65 -13.25 -7.39
CA GLN A 37 14.96 -12.61 -7.29
C GLN A 37 15.31 -12.14 -5.87
N THR A 38 14.30 -11.75 -5.08
CA THR A 38 14.49 -11.03 -3.80
C THR A 38 13.83 -11.73 -2.61
N GLY A 39 12.96 -12.71 -2.83
CA GLY A 39 12.13 -13.33 -1.79
C GLY A 39 11.01 -12.44 -1.24
N LEU A 40 10.88 -11.19 -1.73
CA LEU A 40 9.88 -10.25 -1.25
C LEU A 40 8.49 -10.60 -1.80
N LEU A 41 7.53 -10.74 -0.90
CA LEU A 41 6.16 -11.15 -1.22
C LEU A 41 5.31 -9.99 -1.78
N GLY A 42 5.68 -8.73 -1.54
CA GLY A 42 4.97 -7.54 -2.01
C GLY A 42 3.46 -7.57 -1.69
N ALA A 43 2.63 -7.17 -2.66
CA ALA A 43 1.17 -7.19 -2.53
C ALA A 43 0.58 -8.57 -2.16
N ARG A 44 1.25 -9.67 -2.54
CA ARG A 44 0.81 -11.03 -2.14
C ARG A 44 1.07 -11.30 -0.66
N GLY A 45 2.16 -10.75 -0.13
CA GLY A 45 2.49 -10.80 1.30
C GLY A 45 1.47 -10.03 2.13
N GLU A 46 1.15 -8.82 1.68
CA GLU A 46 0.05 -8.02 2.26
C GLU A 46 -1.26 -8.82 2.23
N ALA A 47 -1.67 -9.34 1.07
CA ALA A 47 -2.90 -10.13 0.96
C ALA A 47 -2.92 -11.36 1.87
N ALA A 48 -1.81 -12.11 1.95
CA ALA A 48 -1.70 -13.28 2.82
C ALA A 48 -1.75 -12.92 4.32
N ALA A 49 -1.31 -11.71 4.68
CA ALA A 49 -1.35 -11.18 6.04
C ALA A 49 -2.65 -10.43 6.36
N GLY A 50 -3.59 -10.28 5.41
CA GLY A 50 -4.83 -9.54 5.59
C GLY A 50 -4.71 -8.03 5.40
N PHE A 51 -3.77 -7.58 4.57
CA PHE A 51 -3.51 -6.18 4.20
C PHE A 51 -3.26 -5.22 5.38
N PRO A 52 -2.35 -5.53 6.32
CA PRO A 52 -2.05 -4.66 7.45
C PRO A 52 -1.66 -3.23 7.04
N THR A 53 -0.95 -3.07 5.91
CA THR A 53 -0.56 -1.74 5.44
C THR A 53 -1.76 -0.97 4.88
N ALA A 54 -2.71 -1.64 4.20
CA ALA A 54 -3.93 -0.99 3.74
C ALA A 54 -4.80 -0.53 4.93
N VAL A 55 -4.90 -1.33 5.98
CA VAL A 55 -5.63 -0.96 7.21
C VAL A 55 -5.01 0.29 7.86
N LYS A 56 -3.69 0.32 8.05
CA LYS A 56 -3.00 1.52 8.55
C LYS A 56 -3.20 2.74 7.65
N THR A 57 -3.17 2.53 6.33
CA THR A 57 -3.40 3.59 5.34
C THR A 57 -4.83 4.14 5.45
N HIS A 58 -5.82 3.28 5.71
CA HIS A 58 -7.21 3.67 5.96
C HIS A 58 -7.37 4.46 7.27
N GLU A 59 -6.73 4.01 8.35
CA GLU A 59 -6.70 4.75 9.62
C GLU A 59 -6.07 6.14 9.44
N ALA A 60 -4.95 6.22 8.71
CA ALA A 60 -4.29 7.48 8.37
C ALA A 60 -5.22 8.41 7.57
N LEU A 61 -5.89 7.88 6.54
CA LEU A 61 -6.87 8.62 5.75
C LEU A 61 -7.99 9.20 6.62
N ARG A 62 -8.59 8.39 7.49
CA ARG A 62 -9.64 8.84 8.42
C ARG A 62 -9.13 9.91 9.38
N SER A 63 -7.89 9.79 9.84
CA SER A 63 -7.25 10.79 10.70
C SER A 63 -7.10 12.13 9.98
N PHE A 64 -6.48 12.14 8.80
CA PHE A 64 -6.23 13.37 8.05
C PHE A 64 -7.51 14.09 7.61
N ARG A 65 -8.58 13.35 7.26
CA ARG A 65 -9.88 13.94 6.92
C ARG A 65 -10.53 14.77 8.02
N ARG A 66 -10.12 14.59 9.29
CA ARG A 66 -10.66 15.38 10.41
C ARG A 66 -10.23 16.85 10.34
N SER A 67 -9.12 17.14 9.66
CA SER A 67 -8.53 18.48 9.64
C SER A 67 -8.08 18.94 8.25
N MET A 68 -8.19 18.10 7.22
CA MET A 68 -7.74 18.39 5.86
C MET A 68 -8.86 18.14 4.84
N PRO A 69 -8.87 18.86 3.70
CA PRO A 69 -9.71 18.52 2.56
C PRO A 69 -9.48 17.08 2.08
N GLU A 70 -10.50 16.48 1.47
CA GLU A 70 -10.49 15.08 1.01
C GLU A 70 -9.28 14.75 0.14
N GLU A 71 -8.95 15.61 -0.81
CA GLU A 71 -7.80 15.43 -1.71
C GLU A 71 -6.48 15.39 -0.93
N SER A 72 -6.26 16.36 -0.04
CA SER A 72 -5.06 16.40 0.80
C SER A 72 -4.98 15.20 1.74
N ALA A 73 -6.11 14.74 2.29
CA ALA A 73 -6.14 13.56 3.14
C ALA A 73 -5.74 12.28 2.39
N ARG A 74 -6.19 12.12 1.13
CA ARG A 74 -5.78 11.00 0.27
C ARG A 74 -4.30 11.04 -0.07
N ILE A 75 -3.77 12.23 -0.38
CA ILE A 75 -2.34 12.41 -0.65
C ILE A 75 -1.51 12.08 0.60
N LEU A 76 -1.90 12.58 1.77
CA LEU A 76 -1.20 12.29 3.03
C LEU A 76 -1.29 10.81 3.42
N ALA A 77 -2.42 10.15 3.18
CA ALA A 77 -2.55 8.71 3.37
C ALA A 77 -1.64 7.93 2.41
N LEU A 78 -1.53 8.35 1.15
CA LEU A 78 -0.58 7.77 0.20
C LEU A 78 0.86 7.93 0.68
N LEU A 79 1.24 9.12 1.15
CA LEU A 79 2.57 9.37 1.71
C LEU A 79 2.84 8.51 2.96
N ALA A 80 1.84 8.30 3.82
CA ALA A 80 1.95 7.41 4.97
C ALA A 80 2.24 5.95 4.52
N SER A 81 1.53 5.48 3.49
CA SER A 81 1.82 4.18 2.87
C SER A 81 3.24 4.11 2.30
N MET A 82 3.65 5.11 1.51
CA MET A 82 5.00 5.20 0.94
C MET A 82 6.10 5.25 2.00
N ALA A 83 5.83 5.81 3.19
CA ALA A 83 6.78 5.95 4.28
C ALA A 83 7.08 4.62 5.00
N GLU A 84 6.16 3.66 4.97
CA GLU A 84 6.29 2.38 5.70
C GLU A 84 6.45 1.17 4.76
N LEU A 85 5.76 1.16 3.63
CA LEU A 85 5.72 -0.01 2.77
C LEU A 85 7.08 -0.30 2.14
N THR A 86 7.49 -1.57 2.18
CA THR A 86 8.58 -2.07 1.32
C THR A 86 8.02 -2.29 -0.07
N ASP A 87 7.91 -1.21 -0.85
CA ASP A 87 7.30 -1.22 -2.17
C ASP A 87 8.19 -1.93 -3.20
N THR A 88 7.73 -3.09 -3.66
CA THR A 88 8.46 -3.91 -4.63
C THR A 88 8.62 -3.24 -5.99
N ASN A 89 7.76 -2.28 -6.36
CA ASN A 89 7.92 -1.53 -7.61
C ASN A 89 9.08 -0.53 -7.50
N LEU A 90 9.27 0.08 -6.33
CA LEU A 90 10.42 0.95 -6.07
C LEU A 90 11.72 0.16 -6.05
N LEU A 91 11.74 -0.99 -5.37
CA LEU A 91 12.90 -1.87 -5.34
C LEU A 91 13.29 -2.37 -6.73
N HIS A 92 12.31 -2.71 -7.56
CA HIS A 92 12.57 -3.12 -8.94
C HIS A 92 13.25 -2.03 -9.77
N ARG A 93 12.74 -0.80 -9.69
CA ARG A 93 13.14 0.29 -10.59
C ARG A 93 14.35 1.06 -10.12
N GLY A 94 14.49 1.24 -8.81
CA GLY A 94 15.55 2.06 -8.21
C GLY A 94 16.37 1.35 -7.14
N GLY A 95 16.17 0.05 -6.93
CA GLY A 95 16.83 -0.69 -5.86
C GLY A 95 16.46 -0.17 -4.48
N GLU A 96 17.26 -0.54 -3.48
CA GLU A 96 17.06 -0.07 -2.12
C GLU A 96 17.23 1.45 -1.99
N ASP A 97 18.09 2.06 -2.82
CA ASP A 97 18.28 3.52 -2.82
C ASP A 97 17.02 4.25 -3.27
N GLY A 98 16.34 3.74 -4.31
CA GLY A 98 15.05 4.26 -4.76
C GLY A 98 13.97 4.13 -3.69
N LEU A 99 13.88 2.96 -3.03
CA LEU A 99 12.95 2.75 -1.93
C LEU A 99 13.23 3.72 -0.77
N ARG A 100 14.49 3.80 -0.31
CA ARG A 100 14.90 4.69 0.79
C ARG A 100 14.67 6.16 0.45
N PHE A 101 14.92 6.56 -0.80
CA PHE A 101 14.64 7.91 -1.28
C PHE A 101 13.16 8.26 -1.09
N VAL A 102 12.25 7.43 -1.60
CA VAL A 102 10.80 7.66 -1.49
C VAL A 102 10.34 7.65 -0.03
N GLN A 103 10.77 6.66 0.76
CA GLN A 103 10.40 6.60 2.18
C GLN A 103 10.86 7.84 2.95
N ARG A 104 12.07 8.35 2.67
CA ARG A 104 12.58 9.56 3.32
C ARG A 104 11.79 10.80 2.90
N GLU A 105 11.56 10.98 1.60
CA GLU A 105 10.79 12.14 1.12
C GLU A 105 9.35 12.10 1.62
N ALA A 106 8.71 10.93 1.63
CA ALA A 106 7.37 10.76 2.17
C ALA A 106 7.29 11.16 3.65
N ARG A 107 8.23 10.68 4.49
CA ARG A 107 8.33 11.09 5.90
C ARG A 107 8.54 12.59 6.04
N ARG A 108 9.39 13.20 5.20
CA ARG A 108 9.60 14.66 5.20
C ARG A 108 8.31 15.41 4.87
N LEU A 109 7.62 15.02 3.82
CA LEU A 109 6.37 15.66 3.36
C LEU A 109 5.27 15.58 4.41
N LEU A 110 5.18 14.47 5.15
CA LEU A 110 4.22 14.31 6.26
C LEU A 110 4.44 15.28 7.43
N THR A 111 5.62 15.89 7.54
CA THR A 111 5.93 16.88 8.60
C THR A 111 5.68 18.32 8.17
N LEU A 112 5.37 18.56 6.89
CA LEU A 112 5.21 19.91 6.37
C LEU A 112 3.84 20.49 6.75
N PRO A 113 3.77 21.81 6.97
CA PRO A 113 2.48 22.49 7.01
C PRO A 113 1.80 22.44 5.63
N GLN A 114 0.47 22.48 5.62
CA GLN A 114 -0.33 22.41 4.40
C GLN A 114 0.08 23.47 3.35
N SER A 115 0.49 24.66 3.80
CA SER A 115 0.93 25.77 2.92
C SER A 115 2.18 25.46 2.10
N ALA A 116 3.02 24.52 2.53
CA ALA A 116 4.26 24.13 1.83
C ALA A 116 4.17 22.76 1.14
N LEU A 117 3.05 22.04 1.35
CA LEU A 117 2.89 20.67 0.92
C LEU A 117 2.80 20.54 -0.60
N MET A 118 2.01 21.38 -1.27
CA MET A 118 1.76 21.27 -2.72
C MET A 118 3.03 21.52 -3.55
N ASP A 119 3.80 22.57 -3.23
CA ASP A 119 5.06 22.85 -3.92
C ASP A 119 6.10 21.75 -3.69
N SER A 120 6.16 21.23 -2.46
CA SER A 120 7.05 20.13 -2.10
C SER A 120 6.65 18.81 -2.78
N LEU A 121 5.35 18.57 -2.97
CA LEU A 121 4.83 17.43 -3.72
C LEU A 121 5.22 17.50 -5.20
N GLY A 122 5.09 18.68 -5.83
CA GLY A 122 5.54 18.87 -7.22
C GLY A 122 7.04 18.58 -7.39
N SER A 123 7.85 19.05 -6.44
CA SER A 123 9.30 18.77 -6.44
C SER A 123 9.60 17.28 -6.24
N PHE A 124 8.87 16.62 -5.34
CA PHE A 124 9.00 15.18 -5.08
C PHE A 124 8.56 14.33 -6.28
N ASP A 125 7.48 14.70 -6.95
CA ASP A 125 6.98 14.02 -8.14
C ASP A 125 8.00 14.11 -9.30
N ALA A 126 8.52 15.31 -9.58
CA ALA A 126 9.59 15.50 -10.55
C ALA A 126 10.85 14.69 -10.20
N ALA A 127 11.19 14.59 -8.91
CA ALA A 127 12.30 13.78 -8.44
C ALA A 127 12.07 12.27 -8.63
N CYS A 128 10.83 11.78 -8.46
CA CYS A 128 10.46 10.40 -8.76
C CYS A 128 10.53 10.12 -10.26
N ILE A 129 9.97 11.01 -11.10
CA ILE A 129 9.97 10.88 -12.56
C ILE A 129 11.40 10.81 -13.11
N SER A 130 12.27 11.74 -12.70
CA SER A 130 13.67 11.77 -13.14
C SER A 130 14.47 10.53 -12.74
N ARG A 131 14.07 9.85 -11.66
CA ARG A 131 14.68 8.60 -11.18
C ARG A 131 13.96 7.35 -11.69
N GLY A 132 12.91 7.49 -12.50
CA GLY A 132 12.08 6.37 -12.96
C GLY A 132 11.34 5.64 -11.84
N LEU A 133 11.14 6.27 -10.68
CA LEU A 133 10.52 5.67 -9.50
C LEU A 133 9.00 5.74 -9.59
N SER A 134 8.34 4.65 -9.24
CA SER A 134 6.87 4.61 -9.15
C SER A 134 6.45 3.76 -7.95
N PRO A 135 5.83 4.35 -6.92
CA PRO A 135 5.40 3.67 -5.71
C PRO A 135 4.05 2.97 -5.90
N GLY A 136 4.00 2.04 -6.88
CA GLY A 136 2.74 1.40 -7.25
C GLY A 136 2.17 0.50 -6.16
N GLY A 137 3.00 -0.20 -5.38
CA GLY A 137 2.50 -1.00 -4.26
C GLY A 137 1.85 -0.13 -3.18
N SER A 138 2.40 1.06 -2.96
CA SER A 138 1.85 2.05 -2.02
C SER A 138 0.52 2.60 -2.51
N ALA A 139 0.39 2.83 -3.83
CA ALA A 139 -0.87 3.22 -4.47
C ALA A 139 -1.93 2.12 -4.37
N ASP A 140 -1.56 0.85 -4.51
CA ASP A 140 -2.47 -0.28 -4.29
C ASP A 140 -3.01 -0.31 -2.85
N MET A 141 -2.16 -0.01 -1.86
CA MET A 141 -2.59 0.09 -0.45
C MET A 141 -3.56 1.26 -0.23
N LEU A 142 -3.36 2.40 -0.88
CA LEU A 142 -4.33 3.50 -0.85
C LEU A 142 -5.64 3.10 -1.50
N ALA A 143 -5.60 2.42 -2.66
CA ALA A 143 -6.79 1.97 -3.35
C ALA A 143 -7.61 1.00 -2.47
N LEU A 144 -6.94 0.07 -1.79
CA LEU A 144 -7.58 -0.82 -0.82
C LEU A 144 -8.12 -0.06 0.39
N ALA A 145 -7.39 0.92 0.92
CA ALA A 145 -7.88 1.77 2.00
C ALA A 145 -9.16 2.53 1.62
N LEU A 146 -9.21 3.08 0.41
CA LEU A 146 -10.41 3.74 -0.14
C LEU A 146 -11.56 2.77 -0.37
N PHE A 147 -11.27 1.54 -0.77
CA PHE A 147 -12.27 0.50 -0.88
C PHE A 147 -12.85 0.13 0.50
N LEU A 148 -12.01 -0.07 1.51
CA LEU A 148 -12.44 -0.35 2.89
C LEU A 148 -13.33 0.78 3.43
N ASP A 149 -12.89 2.02 3.22
CA ASP A 149 -13.63 3.21 3.59
C ASP A 149 -15.04 3.24 2.98
N ARG A 150 -15.15 2.87 1.70
CA ARG A 150 -16.44 2.80 1.01
C ARG A 150 -17.26 1.58 1.41
N ALA A 151 -16.60 0.46 1.70
CA ALA A 151 -17.25 -0.79 2.11
C ALA A 151 -17.86 -0.68 3.51
N GLU A 152 -17.28 0.12 4.42
CA GLU A 152 -17.91 0.46 5.71
C GLU A 152 -19.32 1.05 5.50
N ASP A 153 -19.52 1.89 4.49
CA ASP A 153 -20.85 2.42 4.16
C ASP A 153 -21.83 1.35 3.62
N TRP A 154 -21.31 0.24 3.11
CA TRP A 154 -22.10 -0.84 2.50
C TRP A 154 -22.49 -1.93 3.49
N MET A 155 -21.82 -2.00 4.64
CA MET A 155 -22.07 -3.00 5.66
C MET A 155 -23.05 -2.40 6.69
N PRO A 156 -24.30 -2.90 6.73
CA PRO A 156 -25.35 -2.39 7.63
C PRO A 156 -25.09 -2.69 9.10
#